data_AF-A0A8T4P0J8-F1
#
_entry.id   AF-A0A8T4P0J8-F1
#
_cell.length_a   1.000
_cell.length_b   1.000
_cell.length_c   1.000
_cell.angle_alpha   90.00
_cell.angle_beta   90.00
_cell.angle_gamma   90.00
#
_symmetry.space_group_name_H-M   'P 1'
#
loop_
_entity.id
_entity.type
_entity.pdbx_description
1 polymer ?
#
loop_
_entity_poly.entity_id
_entity_poly.type
_entity_poly.pdbx_seq_one_letter_code
_entity_poly.pdbx_strand_id
1 'polypeptide(L)'
;MRNLIDRLEKKGWSKKEIINAVDIIKKAKHSKTAGNLFLEKRIYWILLIIIMAANFAISVALVPLLVALKGVFLYFVIIILGTVFGLLFELVIRSIEHLEKKHHQLLAIFIPAAAVANAIVISKISNNLALMLGFDNIHNAIVVATVYAVSFVLPYIAYRYIFKIGYYAKG
;
A
#
# COMPACT_ATOMS: atom_id res chain seq x y z
N MET A 1 24.73 -14.72 13.42
CA MET A 1 25.16 -15.22 14.74
C MET A 1 26.66 -15.11 14.93
N ARG A 2 27.50 -15.62 14.00
CA ARG A 2 28.98 -15.43 14.08
C ARG A 2 29.40 -13.96 14.25
N ASN A 3 28.85 -13.06 13.41
CA ASN A 3 29.13 -11.62 13.52
C ASN A 3 28.73 -11.00 14.89
N LEU A 4 27.72 -11.56 15.59
CA LEU A 4 27.36 -11.10 16.94
C LEU A 4 28.38 -11.58 17.98
N ILE A 5 28.83 -12.83 17.86
CA ILE A 5 29.85 -13.43 18.74
C ILE A 5 31.16 -12.65 18.61
N ASP A 6 31.64 -12.41 17.39
CA ASP A 6 32.90 -11.69 17.14
C ASP A 6 32.87 -10.26 17.70
N ARG A 7 31.70 -9.58 17.63
CA ARG A 7 31.51 -8.25 18.21
C ARG A 7 31.53 -8.25 19.74
N LEU A 8 31.01 -9.30 20.37
CA LEU A 8 30.99 -9.41 21.84
C LEU A 8 32.38 -9.79 22.36
N GLU A 9 33.10 -10.67 21.65
CA GLU A 9 34.50 -10.98 21.95
C GLU A 9 35.38 -9.72 21.86
N LYS A 10 35.23 -8.91 20.80
CA LYS A 10 35.94 -7.63 20.66
C LYS A 10 35.62 -6.60 21.74
N LYS A 11 34.47 -6.72 22.40
CA LYS A 11 34.07 -5.87 23.54
C LYS A 11 34.60 -6.39 24.89
N GLY A 12 35.39 -7.46 24.88
CA GLY A 12 35.99 -8.04 26.09
C GLY A 12 35.03 -8.90 26.90
N TRP A 13 33.91 -9.33 26.33
CA TRP A 13 32.98 -10.21 27.04
C TRP A 13 33.58 -11.61 27.20
N SER A 14 33.33 -12.24 28.34
CA SER A 14 33.78 -13.61 28.55
C SER A 14 33.00 -14.59 27.68
N LYS A 15 33.64 -15.70 27.28
CA LYS A 15 32.97 -16.75 26.47
C LYS A 15 31.67 -17.25 27.11
N LYS A 16 31.62 -17.30 28.45
CA LYS A 16 30.42 -17.74 29.20
C LYS A 16 29.27 -16.73 29.07
N GLU A 17 29.55 -15.43 29.15
CA GLU A 17 28.55 -14.38 28.96
C GLU A 17 28.03 -14.35 27.52
N ILE A 18 28.92 -14.55 26.55
CA ILE A 18 28.56 -14.60 25.13
C ILE A 18 27.61 -15.78 24.86
N ILE A 19 27.94 -16.96 25.36
CA ILE A 19 27.11 -18.15 25.19
C ILE A 19 25.73 -17.93 25.83
N ASN A 20 25.67 -17.40 27.04
CA ASN A 20 24.40 -17.10 27.71
C ASN A 20 23.57 -16.06 26.94
N ALA A 21 24.18 -14.95 26.51
CA ALA A 21 23.48 -13.91 25.74
C ALA A 21 22.95 -14.45 24.41
N VAL A 22 23.77 -15.24 23.71
CA VAL A 22 23.40 -15.91 22.47
C VAL A 22 22.25 -16.90 22.69
N ASP A 23 22.26 -17.65 23.78
CA ASP A 23 21.21 -18.61 24.13
C ASP A 23 19.90 -17.92 24.51
N ILE A 24 19.95 -16.81 25.25
CA ILE A 24 18.78 -15.97 25.55
C ILE A 24 18.17 -15.41 24.26
N ILE A 25 18.99 -14.89 23.34
CA ILE A 25 18.52 -14.38 22.04
C ILE A 25 17.93 -15.50 21.19
N LYS A 26 18.56 -16.68 21.17
CA LYS A 26 18.05 -17.86 20.45
C LYS A 26 16.71 -18.30 21.02
N LYS A 27 16.60 -18.40 22.35
CA LYS A 27 15.37 -18.74 23.06
C LYS A 27 14.29 -17.70 22.79
N ALA A 28 14.59 -16.41 22.86
CA ALA A 28 13.64 -15.34 22.53
C ALA A 28 13.20 -15.38 21.05
N LYS A 29 14.10 -15.73 20.14
CA LYS A 29 13.80 -15.86 18.71
C LYS A 29 12.96 -17.10 18.40
N HIS A 30 13.19 -18.22 19.10
CA HIS A 30 12.39 -19.44 19.01
C HIS A 30 11.09 -19.38 19.83
N SER A 31 11.05 -18.56 20.88
CA SER A 31 9.87 -18.25 21.69
C SER A 31 9.09 -17.07 21.12
N LYS A 32 9.25 -16.74 19.82
CA LYS A 32 8.18 -16.07 19.08
C LYS A 32 6.97 -16.99 19.20
N THR A 33 6.15 -16.74 20.22
CA THR A 33 4.96 -17.51 20.56
C THR A 33 4.07 -17.55 19.33
N ALA A 34 3.42 -18.69 19.06
CA ALA A 34 2.49 -18.82 17.94
C ALA A 34 1.46 -17.68 17.88
N GLY A 35 1.11 -17.08 19.03
CA GLY A 35 0.29 -15.88 19.14
C GLY A 35 0.88 -14.62 18.49
N ASN A 36 2.19 -14.37 18.56
CA ASN A 36 2.83 -13.21 17.93
C ASN A 36 2.83 -13.32 16.41
N LEU A 37 3.04 -14.53 15.86
CA LEU A 37 2.90 -14.77 14.42
C LEU A 37 1.44 -14.64 13.95
N PHE A 38 0.49 -15.02 14.79
CA PHE A 38 -0.94 -14.90 14.51
C PHE A 38 -1.41 -13.43 14.52
N LEU A 39 -0.88 -12.62 15.44
CA LEU A 39 -1.11 -11.18 15.50
C LEU A 39 -0.49 -10.46 14.30
N GLU A 40 0.76 -10.78 13.93
CA GLU A 40 1.43 -10.24 12.73
C GLU A 40 0.57 -10.49 11.48
N LYS A 41 0.07 -11.71 11.29
CA LYS A 41 -0.82 -12.07 10.16
C LYS A 41 -2.17 -11.33 10.21
N ARG A 42 -2.78 -11.18 11.39
CA ARG A 42 -4.06 -10.43 11.53
C ARG A 42 -3.88 -8.95 11.24
N ILE A 43 -2.80 -8.35 11.72
CA ILE A 43 -2.46 -6.94 11.47
C ILE A 43 -2.32 -6.70 9.96
N TYR A 44 -1.66 -7.61 9.23
CA TYR A 44 -1.58 -7.54 7.76
C TYR A 44 -2.97 -7.41 7.11
N TRP A 45 -3.90 -8.32 7.43
CA TRP A 45 -5.23 -8.32 6.83
C TRP A 45 -6.06 -7.09 7.25
N ILE A 46 -5.94 -6.67 8.51
CA ILE A 46 -6.62 -5.46 9.00
C ILE A 46 -6.10 -4.23 8.25
N LEU A 47 -4.79 -4.08 8.11
CA LEU A 47 -4.20 -2.98 7.35
C LEU A 47 -4.66 -3.00 5.90
N LEU A 48 -4.69 -4.17 5.25
CA LEU A 48 -5.18 -4.32 3.89
C LEU A 48 -6.65 -3.87 3.75
N ILE A 49 -7.51 -4.25 4.69
CA ILE A 49 -8.92 -3.83 4.72
C ILE A 49 -9.04 -2.33 4.94
N ILE A 50 -8.30 -1.76 5.90
CA ILE A 50 -8.31 -0.32 6.18
C ILE A 50 -7.90 0.47 4.94
N ILE A 51 -6.85 0.03 4.26
CA ILE A 51 -6.37 0.63 3.02
C ILE A 51 -7.42 0.55 1.91
N MET A 52 -8.07 -0.60 1.77
CA MET A 52 -9.13 -0.78 0.79
C MET A 52 -10.32 0.14 1.06
N ALA A 53 -10.73 0.26 2.33
CA ALA A 53 -11.80 1.14 2.77
C ALA A 53 -11.44 2.62 2.57
N ALA A 54 -10.22 3.03 2.89
CA ALA A 54 -9.74 4.39 2.66
C ALA A 54 -9.77 4.73 1.17
N ASN A 55 -9.26 3.84 0.32
CA ASN A 55 -9.26 4.03 -1.13
C ASN A 55 -10.68 4.15 -1.70
N PHE A 56 -11.60 3.31 -1.21
CA PHE A 56 -13.01 3.38 -1.58
C PHE A 56 -13.65 4.71 -1.13
N ALA A 57 -13.46 5.11 0.12
CA ALA A 57 -14.02 6.36 0.67
C ALA A 57 -13.54 7.59 -0.12
N ILE A 58 -12.26 7.61 -0.46
CA ILE A 58 -11.65 8.62 -1.33
C ILE A 58 -12.35 8.65 -2.70
N SER A 59 -12.50 7.49 -3.33
CA SER A 59 -13.12 7.37 -4.65
C SER A 59 -14.56 7.90 -4.66
N VAL A 60 -15.32 7.65 -3.60
CA VAL A 60 -16.67 8.20 -3.42
C VAL A 60 -16.62 9.72 -3.20
N ALA A 61 -15.70 10.20 -2.38
CA ALA A 61 -15.52 11.64 -2.11
C ALA A 61 -15.14 12.44 -3.37
N LEU A 62 -14.55 11.80 -4.38
CA LEU A 62 -14.25 12.44 -5.67
C LEU A 62 -15.50 12.68 -6.53
N VAL A 63 -16.56 11.89 -6.37
CA VAL A 63 -17.71 11.92 -7.29
C VAL A 63 -18.38 13.30 -7.39
N PRO A 64 -18.65 14.04 -6.30
CA PRO A 64 -19.20 15.40 -6.40
C PRO A 64 -18.30 16.34 -7.20
N LEU A 65 -16.98 16.17 -7.07
CA LEU A 65 -15.98 16.96 -7.79
C LEU A 65 -15.99 16.64 -9.29
N LEU A 66 -16.20 15.35 -9.65
CA LEU A 66 -16.32 14.91 -11.04
C LEU A 66 -17.56 15.50 -11.74
N VAL A 67 -18.65 15.68 -10.99
CA VAL A 67 -19.90 16.27 -11.51
C VAL A 67 -19.79 17.79 -11.60
N ALA A 68 -19.11 18.44 -10.65
CA ALA A 68 -18.98 19.90 -10.61
C ALA A 68 -18.01 20.45 -11.66
N LEU A 69 -16.94 19.72 -11.99
CA LEU A 69 -15.89 20.18 -12.89
C LEU A 69 -16.09 19.65 -14.32
N LYS A 70 -15.73 20.46 -15.32
CA LYS A 70 -15.86 20.10 -16.74
C LYS A 70 -14.54 20.28 -17.50
N GLY A 71 -14.40 19.51 -18.57
CA GLY A 71 -13.34 19.69 -19.58
C GLY A 71 -11.93 19.39 -19.05
N VAL A 72 -10.93 20.16 -19.47
CA VAL A 72 -9.51 19.92 -19.15
C VAL A 72 -9.23 19.99 -17.64
N PHE A 73 -9.91 20.89 -16.94
CA PHE A 73 -9.70 21.10 -15.51
C PHE A 73 -10.09 19.86 -14.68
N LEU A 74 -11.13 19.13 -15.09
CA LEU A 74 -11.51 17.85 -14.50
C LEU A 74 -10.35 16.84 -14.55
N TYR A 75 -9.75 16.65 -15.72
CA TYR A 75 -8.65 15.69 -15.90
C TYR A 75 -7.40 16.09 -15.10
N PHE A 76 -7.09 17.38 -15.03
CA PHE A 76 -5.99 17.87 -14.21
C PHE A 76 -6.18 17.51 -12.72
N VAL A 77 -7.39 17.76 -12.19
CA VAL A 77 -7.74 17.42 -10.81
C VAL A 77 -7.70 15.91 -10.57
N ILE A 78 -8.23 15.11 -11.50
CA ILE A 78 -8.17 13.64 -11.43
C ILE A 78 -6.71 13.14 -11.40
N ILE A 79 -5.84 13.69 -12.23
CA ILE A 79 -4.43 13.28 -12.29
C ILE A 79 -3.74 13.59 -10.96
N ILE A 80 -3.93 14.79 -10.41
CA ILE A 80 -3.36 15.17 -9.11
C ILE A 80 -3.86 14.22 -8.03
N LEU A 81 -5.17 14.02 -7.93
CA LEU A 81 -5.77 13.19 -6.88
C LEU A 81 -5.37 11.73 -7.04
N GLY A 82 -5.45 11.17 -8.24
CA GLY A 82 -4.97 9.83 -8.55
C GLY A 82 -3.51 9.64 -8.13
N THR A 83 -2.64 10.60 -8.46
CA THR A 83 -1.21 10.55 -8.09
C THR A 83 -1.01 10.63 -6.57
N VAL A 84 -1.66 11.58 -5.89
CA VAL A 84 -1.56 11.74 -4.42
C VAL A 84 -2.02 10.46 -3.72
N PHE A 85 -3.15 9.89 -4.12
CA PHE A 85 -3.65 8.66 -3.54
C PHE A 85 -2.81 7.44 -3.90
N GLY A 86 -2.26 7.40 -5.12
CA GLY A 86 -1.31 6.36 -5.53
C GLY A 86 -0.05 6.38 -4.68
N LEU A 87 0.48 7.57 -4.37
CA LEU A 87 1.60 7.74 -3.44
C LEU A 87 1.24 7.30 -2.03
N LEU A 88 0.09 7.73 -1.49
CA LEU A 88 -0.36 7.28 -0.17
C LEU A 88 -0.49 5.75 -0.11
N PHE A 89 -1.06 5.14 -1.14
CA PHE A 89 -1.21 3.69 -1.23
C PHE A 89 0.16 2.99 -1.29
N GLU A 90 1.10 3.50 -2.08
CA GLU A 90 2.49 3.02 -2.11
C GLU A 90 3.13 3.05 -0.72
N LEU A 91 2.98 4.16 0.01
CA LEU A 91 3.52 4.30 1.37
C LEU A 91 2.97 3.21 2.31
N VAL A 92 1.66 2.93 2.22
CA VAL A 92 1.08 1.92 3.10
C VAL A 92 1.48 0.50 2.67
N ILE A 93 1.51 0.21 1.37
CA ILE A 93 2.03 -1.07 0.87
C ILE A 93 3.46 -1.29 1.33
N ARG A 94 4.32 -0.28 1.21
CA ARG A 94 5.71 -0.36 1.64
C ARG A 94 5.84 -0.68 3.13
N SER A 95 4.95 -0.10 3.93
CA SER A 95 4.87 -0.37 5.37
C SER A 95 4.43 -1.82 5.65
N ILE A 96 3.51 -2.37 4.84
CA ILE A 96 3.06 -3.76 4.93
C ILE A 96 4.14 -4.74 4.43
N GLU A 97 4.81 -4.46 3.32
CA GLU A 97 5.84 -5.33 2.76
C GLU A 97 7.00 -5.56 3.73
N HIS A 98 7.29 -4.58 4.57
CA HIS A 98 8.30 -4.72 5.62
C HIS A 98 7.87 -5.71 6.72
N LEU A 99 6.56 -5.88 6.95
CA LEU A 99 6.03 -6.80 7.97
C LEU A 99 6.10 -8.26 7.53
N GLU A 100 5.92 -8.58 6.24
CA GLU A 100 5.87 -9.98 5.79
C GLU A 100 6.39 -10.21 4.36
N LYS A 101 7.57 -10.83 4.24
CA LYS A 101 8.25 -11.08 2.95
C LYS A 101 7.55 -12.09 2.02
N LYS A 102 6.59 -12.88 2.53
CA LYS A 102 5.97 -13.97 1.77
C LYS A 102 4.79 -13.55 0.90
N HIS A 103 4.20 -12.37 1.12
CA HIS A 103 2.93 -12.00 0.48
C HIS A 103 3.05 -10.95 -0.65
N HIS A 104 4.26 -10.65 -1.13
CA HIS A 104 4.50 -9.65 -2.18
C HIS A 104 3.72 -9.90 -3.49
N GLN A 105 3.43 -11.17 -3.84
CA GLN A 105 2.65 -11.52 -5.03
C GLN A 105 1.16 -11.17 -4.89
N LEU A 106 0.61 -11.28 -3.68
CA LEU A 106 -0.79 -11.01 -3.41
C LEU A 106 -1.08 -9.51 -3.51
N LEU A 107 -0.15 -8.68 -3.00
CA LEU A 107 -0.19 -7.22 -3.13
C LEU A 107 -0.13 -6.76 -4.59
N ALA A 108 0.66 -7.43 -5.43
CA ALA A 108 0.80 -7.08 -6.84
C ALA A 108 -0.51 -7.24 -7.65
N ILE A 109 -1.36 -8.20 -7.27
CA ILE A 109 -2.67 -8.42 -7.91
C ILE A 109 -3.74 -7.51 -7.27
N PHE A 110 -3.62 -7.28 -5.96
CA PHE A 110 -4.58 -6.49 -5.19
C PHE A 110 -4.70 -5.04 -5.68
N ILE A 111 -3.57 -4.40 -6.02
CA ILE A 111 -3.53 -3.01 -6.51
C ILE A 111 -4.39 -2.81 -7.79
N PRO A 112 -4.15 -3.55 -8.90
CA PRO A 112 -4.97 -3.41 -10.10
C PRO A 112 -6.43 -3.80 -9.85
N ALA A 113 -6.70 -4.81 -9.03
CA ALA A 113 -8.07 -5.19 -8.67
C ALA A 113 -8.82 -4.05 -7.95
N ALA A 114 -8.16 -3.40 -6.98
CA ALA A 114 -8.72 -2.25 -6.28
C ALA A 114 -8.97 -1.07 -7.24
N ALA A 115 -8.05 -0.80 -8.17
CA ALA A 115 -8.23 0.23 -9.19
C ALA A 115 -9.45 -0.03 -10.08
N VAL A 116 -9.64 -1.27 -10.56
CA VAL A 116 -10.81 -1.67 -11.36
C VAL A 116 -12.11 -1.57 -10.55
N ALA A 117 -12.11 -2.02 -9.30
CA ALA A 117 -13.27 -1.91 -8.42
C ALA A 117 -13.69 -0.44 -8.23
N ASN A 118 -12.73 0.45 -7.96
CA ASN A 118 -12.99 1.88 -7.84
C ASN A 118 -13.48 2.49 -9.14
N ALA A 119 -12.90 2.13 -10.28
CA ALA A 119 -13.36 2.59 -11.60
C ALA A 119 -14.86 2.29 -11.82
N ILE A 120 -15.29 1.06 -11.49
CA ILE A 120 -16.70 0.64 -11.60
C ILE A 120 -17.59 1.46 -10.65
N VAL A 121 -17.16 1.62 -9.41
CA VAL A 121 -17.91 2.34 -8.38
C VAL A 121 -18.07 3.81 -8.76
N ILE A 122 -16.97 4.49 -9.12
CA ILE A 122 -16.97 5.90 -9.55
C ILE A 122 -17.91 6.06 -10.74
N SER A 123 -17.83 5.19 -11.74
CA SER A 123 -18.69 5.26 -12.92
C SER A 123 -20.16 5.13 -12.57
N LYS A 124 -20.52 4.16 -11.72
CA LYS A 124 -21.93 3.94 -11.31
C LYS A 124 -22.47 5.10 -10.47
N ILE A 125 -21.72 5.55 -9.48
CA ILE A 125 -22.16 6.64 -8.59
C ILE A 125 -22.24 7.95 -9.38
N SER A 126 -21.25 8.26 -10.22
CA SER A 126 -21.26 9.48 -11.04
C SER A 126 -22.41 9.49 -12.03
N ASN A 127 -22.72 8.36 -12.66
CA ASN A 127 -23.88 8.24 -13.56
C ASN A 127 -25.20 8.44 -12.83
N ASN A 128 -25.38 7.79 -11.68
CA ASN A 128 -26.59 7.95 -10.88
C ASN A 128 -26.75 9.39 -10.37
N LEU A 129 -25.65 10.02 -9.93
CA LEU A 129 -25.66 11.39 -9.44
C LEU A 129 -25.98 12.39 -10.56
N ALA A 130 -25.42 12.20 -11.76
CA ALA A 130 -25.73 13.02 -12.93
C ALA A 130 -27.21 12.91 -13.32
N LEU A 131 -27.77 11.69 -13.33
CA LEU A 131 -29.20 11.46 -13.57
C LEU A 131 -30.07 12.15 -12.53
N MET A 132 -29.71 12.07 -11.23
CA MET A 132 -30.46 12.73 -10.15
C MET A 132 -30.41 14.26 -10.24
N LEU A 133 -29.30 14.83 -10.71
CA LEU A 133 -29.10 16.28 -10.81
C LEU A 133 -29.54 16.86 -12.16
N GLY A 134 -30.02 16.03 -13.09
CA GLY A 134 -30.43 16.45 -14.43
C GLY A 134 -29.27 16.93 -15.30
N PHE A 135 -28.03 16.51 -15.00
CA PHE A 135 -26.88 16.80 -15.84
C PHE A 135 -26.76 15.77 -16.95
N ASP A 136 -26.70 16.24 -18.20
CA ASP A 136 -26.18 15.41 -19.29
C ASP A 136 -24.73 15.07 -18.98
N ASN A 137 -24.44 13.78 -18.85
CA ASN A 137 -23.09 13.29 -18.61
C ASN A 137 -22.22 13.53 -19.85
N ILE A 138 -21.57 14.69 -19.93
CA ILE A 138 -20.69 15.07 -21.05
C ILE A 138 -19.42 14.19 -21.07
N HIS A 139 -19.05 13.59 -19.95
CA HIS A 139 -17.79 12.87 -19.81
C HIS A 139 -17.96 11.35 -19.90
N ASN A 140 -17.10 10.72 -20.70
CA ASN A 140 -17.05 9.28 -20.80
C ASN A 140 -16.44 8.71 -19.50
N ALA A 141 -17.28 8.06 -18.68
CA ALA A 141 -16.89 7.50 -17.40
C ALA A 141 -15.70 6.53 -17.50
N ILE A 142 -15.56 5.79 -18.62
CA ILE A 142 -14.44 4.87 -18.87
C ILE A 142 -13.13 5.65 -19.03
N VAL A 143 -13.17 6.81 -19.69
CA VAL A 143 -11.98 7.66 -19.88
C VAL A 143 -11.53 8.24 -18.54
N VAL A 144 -12.47 8.82 -17.78
CA VAL A 144 -12.21 9.34 -16.42
C VAL A 144 -11.61 8.25 -15.52
N ALA A 145 -12.22 7.06 -15.52
CA ALA A 145 -11.75 5.92 -14.75
C ALA A 145 -10.35 5.46 -15.17
N THR A 146 -10.06 5.46 -16.47
CA THR A 146 -8.75 5.06 -17.01
C THR A 146 -7.68 6.07 -16.63
N VAL A 147 -7.95 7.38 -16.77
CA VAL A 147 -7.02 8.44 -16.35
C VAL A 147 -6.73 8.32 -14.86
N TYR A 148 -7.76 8.17 -14.03
CA TYR A 148 -7.59 7.95 -12.60
C TYR A 148 -6.75 6.69 -12.30
N ALA A 149 -7.09 5.55 -12.90
CA ALA A 149 -6.39 4.29 -12.67
C ALA A 149 -4.92 4.37 -13.07
N VAL A 150 -4.60 4.97 -14.23
CA VAL A 150 -3.22 5.19 -14.67
C VAL A 150 -2.49 6.09 -13.68
N SER A 151 -3.05 7.25 -13.33
CA SER A 151 -2.43 8.18 -12.36
C SER A 151 -2.24 7.56 -10.98
N PHE A 152 -3.14 6.68 -10.55
CA PHE A 152 -3.05 5.97 -9.27
C PHE A 152 -1.99 4.86 -9.27
N VAL A 153 -1.90 4.07 -10.35
CA VAL A 153 -0.96 2.95 -10.44
C VAL A 153 0.47 3.43 -10.73
N LEU A 154 0.63 4.56 -11.41
CA LEU A 154 1.92 5.06 -11.87
C LEU A 154 2.95 5.31 -10.75
N PRO A 155 2.60 5.92 -9.60
CA PRO A 155 3.51 6.03 -8.45
C PRO A 155 4.08 4.68 -7.98
N TYR A 156 3.24 3.65 -7.91
CA TYR A 156 3.66 2.30 -7.50
C TYR A 156 4.63 1.68 -8.52
N ILE A 157 4.31 1.77 -9.82
CA ILE A 157 5.19 1.27 -10.88
C ILE A 157 6.53 2.03 -10.87
N ALA A 158 6.48 3.36 -10.77
CA ALA A 158 7.66 4.21 -10.74
C ALA A 158 8.57 3.83 -9.56
N TYR A 159 8.01 3.70 -8.36
CA TYR A 159 8.76 3.29 -7.18
C TYR A 159 9.41 1.91 -7.36
N ARG A 160 8.62 0.93 -7.84
CA ARG A 160 9.07 -0.47 -7.95
C ARG A 160 10.12 -0.69 -9.03
N TYR A 161 9.99 -0.04 -10.19
CA TYR A 161 10.80 -0.36 -11.37
C TYR A 161 11.80 0.74 -11.75
N ILE A 162 11.47 2.02 -11.54
CA ILE A 162 12.35 3.14 -11.93
C ILE A 162 13.34 3.43 -10.81
N PHE A 163 12.84 3.66 -9.60
CA PHE A 163 13.70 4.06 -8.50
C PHE A 163 14.57 2.91 -7.97
N LYS A 164 14.20 1.64 -8.24
CA LYS A 164 14.93 0.42 -7.83
C LYS A 164 15.54 0.56 -6.43
N ILE A 165 14.83 1.21 -5.50
CA ILE A 165 15.29 1.34 -4.13
C ILE A 165 15.20 -0.07 -3.56
N GLY A 166 16.31 -0.79 -3.69
CA GLY A 166 16.45 -2.14 -3.22
C GLY A 166 16.16 -2.14 -1.74
N TYR A 167 15.15 -2.92 -1.35
CA TYR A 167 14.63 -3.10 0.00
C TYR A 167 15.62 -3.81 0.96
N TYR A 168 16.92 -3.64 0.71
CA TYR A 168 17.99 -4.00 1.59
C TYR A 168 18.85 -2.76 1.79
N ALA A 169 18.51 -2.00 2.83
CA ALA A 169 19.56 -1.41 3.62
C ALA A 169 20.54 -2.56 3.94
N LYS A 170 21.73 -2.51 3.33
CA LYS A 170 22.89 -3.23 3.86
C LYS A 170 23.08 -2.73 5.29
N GLY A 171 22.69 -3.53 6.26
CA GLY A 171 22.85 -3.27 7.69
C GLY A 171 22.75 -4.57 8.46
#